data_AF-A0A832CJM5-F1
#
_entry.id   AF-A0A832CJM5-F1
#
_cell.length_a   1.000
_cell.length_b   1.000
_cell.length_c   1.000
_cell.angle_alpha   90.00
_cell.angle_beta   90.00
_cell.angle_gamma   90.00
#
_symmetry.space_group_name_H-M   'P 1'
#
loop_
_entity.id
_entity.type
_entity.pdbx_description
1 polymer ?
#
loop_
_entity_poly.entity_id
_entity_poly.type
_entity_poly.pdbx_seq_one_letter_code
_entity_poly.pdbx_strand_id
1 'polypeptide(L)'
;MRLIAAYLAALLALLGPAVVRADVQLHPLFTDGAVLQQGLPLKVWGQADDGEEVAVSIAGQEAKATARGGQFQVVLPPLKAGGPYEMVVQGKNTITVRNVLVGEVWIASGQSNMQWSVAQSEEPEKVAAASANPRIRLFTVSRRAMAEPQESVPVRPEQQEGMWLECGPDTVMKFSAVAYHFGKSLCAALDVPIGLISTNYGGTPAEAWTSRQTLEGHPGLKADFGGIPATEKPNSPGGLYNAMVHPLLGYGIRGAIWYQGESNAGRAYQYRTLFPAMIEDWRSHWGQGDFPFLLVQLAPFTAIKPDPGESDWAELREAQLLATKLLKNVGMAVITDLGDEKDIHPKPKGPVGERLALCARAIAYGEDIVYSGPLYRSMERRGNRIVLSFDHVDGGLEARGGELKGFTICGEDRKFVNAYAEI
;
A
#
# COMPACT_ATOMS: atom_id res chain seq x y z
N MET A 1 -57.19 -14.15 42.54
CA MET A 1 -55.86 -13.61 42.16
C MET A 1 -54.72 -14.64 42.09
N ARG A 2 -54.96 -15.96 42.14
CA ARG A 2 -53.88 -16.98 42.03
C ARG A 2 -53.90 -17.82 40.74
N LEU A 3 -54.87 -17.59 39.84
CA LEU A 3 -55.02 -18.32 38.57
C LEU A 3 -54.51 -17.57 37.34
N ILE A 4 -54.18 -16.28 37.45
CA ILE A 4 -53.66 -15.47 36.32
C ILE A 4 -52.13 -15.54 36.23
N ALA A 5 -51.45 -15.79 37.35
CA ALA A 5 -49.98 -15.88 37.40
C ALA A 5 -49.41 -17.15 36.74
N ALA A 6 -50.19 -18.24 36.66
CA ALA A 6 -49.75 -19.48 36.03
C ALA A 6 -49.81 -19.44 34.49
N TYR A 7 -50.70 -18.62 33.91
CA TYR A 7 -50.79 -18.45 32.45
C TYR A 7 -49.73 -17.51 31.86
N LEU A 8 -49.23 -16.55 32.65
CA LEU A 8 -48.16 -15.64 32.23
C LEU A 8 -46.76 -16.29 32.25
N ALA A 9 -46.54 -17.29 33.10
CA ALA A 9 -45.28 -18.05 33.11
C ALA A 9 -45.19 -19.08 31.96
N ALA A 10 -46.32 -19.54 31.44
CA ALA A 10 -46.37 -20.48 30.31
C ALA A 10 -46.24 -19.79 28.93
N LEU A 11 -46.56 -18.49 28.83
CA LEU A 11 -46.42 -17.74 27.58
C LEU A 11 -45.00 -17.21 27.32
N LEU A 12 -44.13 -17.15 28.33
CA LEU A 12 -42.74 -16.70 28.20
C LEU A 12 -41.76 -17.82 27.81
N ALA A 13 -42.19 -19.08 27.73
CA ALA A 13 -41.34 -20.23 27.43
C ALA A 13 -41.22 -20.58 25.93
N LEU A 14 -41.81 -19.78 25.03
CA LEU A 14 -41.82 -20.03 23.57
C LEU A 14 -40.96 -19.07 22.74
N LEU A 15 -40.25 -18.14 23.36
CA LEU A 15 -39.23 -17.33 22.68
C LEU A 15 -37.86 -18.01 22.83
N GLY A 16 -37.69 -19.13 22.13
CA GLY A 16 -36.34 -19.62 21.83
C GLY A 16 -35.58 -18.54 21.06
N PRO A 17 -34.24 -18.45 21.18
CA PRO A 17 -33.47 -17.48 20.42
C PRO A 17 -33.79 -17.67 18.94
N ALA A 18 -34.33 -16.64 18.30
CA ALA A 18 -34.42 -16.62 16.85
C ALA A 18 -32.99 -16.78 16.33
N VAL A 19 -32.69 -17.94 15.75
CA VAL A 19 -31.47 -18.10 14.96
C VAL A 19 -31.65 -17.14 13.80
N VAL A 20 -31.05 -15.96 13.90
CA VAL A 20 -30.90 -15.04 12.78
C VAL A 20 -30.02 -15.79 11.78
N ARG A 21 -30.66 -16.44 10.81
CA ARG A 21 -29.97 -17.15 9.73
C ARG A 21 -29.38 -16.09 8.80
N ALA A 22 -28.06 -16.05 8.70
CA ALA A 22 -27.37 -15.15 7.82
C ALA A 22 -27.12 -15.85 6.48
N ASP A 23 -27.63 -15.27 5.39
CA ASP A 23 -27.22 -15.65 4.04
C ASP A 23 -25.70 -15.48 3.89
N VAL A 24 -25.09 -16.24 2.98
CA VAL A 24 -23.68 -16.05 2.60
C VAL A 24 -23.49 -14.60 2.19
N GLN A 25 -22.44 -13.97 2.72
CA GLN A 25 -22.00 -12.62 2.36
C GLN A 25 -20.52 -12.65 2.06
N LEU A 26 -20.11 -12.12 0.90
CA LEU A 26 -18.71 -12.03 0.52
C LEU A 26 -18.03 -10.81 1.11
N HIS A 27 -16.73 -10.91 1.38
CA HIS A 27 -15.91 -9.75 1.67
C HIS A 27 -15.95 -8.75 0.49
N PRO A 28 -15.99 -7.41 0.72
CA PRO A 28 -16.15 -6.41 -0.35
C PRO A 28 -15.09 -6.41 -1.46
N LEU A 29 -13.94 -7.03 -1.23
CA LEU A 29 -12.92 -7.26 -2.27
C LEU A 29 -13.40 -8.21 -3.38
N PHE A 30 -14.44 -9.02 -3.13
CA PHE A 30 -15.07 -9.94 -4.07
C PHE A 30 -16.40 -9.39 -4.58
N THR A 31 -16.32 -8.26 -5.27
CA THR A 31 -17.46 -7.57 -5.90
C THR A 31 -17.29 -7.53 -7.41
N ASP A 32 -18.37 -7.19 -8.13
CA ASP A 32 -18.32 -7.05 -9.59
C ASP A 32 -17.17 -6.13 -10.00
N GLY A 33 -16.42 -6.53 -11.01
CA GLY A 33 -15.23 -5.80 -11.44
C GLY A 33 -13.97 -6.10 -10.61
N ALA A 34 -13.96 -7.09 -9.72
CA ALA A 34 -12.74 -7.45 -8.98
C ALA A 34 -11.55 -7.82 -9.88
N VAL A 35 -10.33 -7.56 -9.39
CA VAL A 35 -9.08 -8.05 -9.99
C VAL A 35 -8.39 -8.96 -8.98
N LEU A 36 -8.28 -10.24 -9.31
CA LEU A 36 -7.64 -11.26 -8.49
C LEU A 36 -6.16 -11.43 -8.85
N GLN A 37 -5.32 -11.66 -7.87
CA GLN A 37 -3.89 -11.90 -8.09
C GLN A 37 -3.64 -13.25 -8.78
N GLN A 38 -2.90 -13.22 -9.88
CA GLN A 38 -2.45 -14.40 -10.59
C GLN A 38 -1.29 -15.11 -9.88
N GLY A 39 -1.16 -16.41 -10.12
CA GLY A 39 0.00 -17.20 -9.70
C GLY A 39 0.10 -17.50 -8.20
N LEU A 40 -0.89 -17.07 -7.40
CA LEU A 40 -1.02 -17.43 -5.98
C LEU A 40 -2.34 -18.20 -5.76
N PRO A 41 -2.42 -19.08 -4.75
CA PRO A 41 -3.69 -19.69 -4.36
C PRO A 41 -4.75 -18.62 -4.08
N LEU A 42 -5.92 -18.76 -4.71
CA LEU A 42 -7.01 -17.81 -4.55
C LEU A 42 -7.79 -18.13 -3.28
N LYS A 43 -7.72 -17.24 -2.30
CA LYS A 43 -8.54 -17.29 -1.08
C LYS A 43 -9.78 -16.43 -1.30
N VAL A 44 -10.96 -17.01 -1.17
CA VAL A 44 -12.25 -16.31 -1.21
C VAL A 44 -12.92 -16.49 0.14
N TRP A 45 -13.27 -15.40 0.81
CA TRP A 45 -13.81 -15.44 2.16
C TRP A 45 -15.00 -14.50 2.36
N GLY A 46 -15.70 -14.74 3.46
CA GLY A 46 -16.90 -14.02 3.82
C GLY A 46 -17.55 -14.59 5.08
N GLN A 47 -18.82 -14.25 5.27
CA GLN A 47 -19.64 -14.72 6.38
C GLN A 47 -20.67 -15.73 5.88
N ALA A 48 -20.98 -16.72 6.71
CA ALA A 48 -22.04 -17.71 6.49
C ALA A 48 -22.40 -18.35 7.85
N ASP A 49 -23.57 -18.98 7.95
CA ASP A 49 -23.97 -19.69 9.17
C ASP A 49 -22.99 -20.83 9.51
N ASP A 50 -22.73 -21.06 10.80
CA ASP A 50 -21.89 -22.17 11.24
C ASP A 50 -22.35 -23.54 10.70
N GLY A 51 -21.39 -24.30 10.16
CA GLY A 51 -21.65 -25.61 9.56
C GLY A 51 -22.17 -25.56 8.12
N GLU A 52 -22.41 -24.37 7.55
CA GLU A 52 -22.80 -24.22 6.15
C GLU A 52 -21.63 -24.58 5.21
N GLU A 53 -21.88 -25.42 4.21
CA GLU A 53 -20.94 -25.66 3.12
C GLU A 53 -21.09 -24.56 2.06
N VAL A 54 -19.99 -23.89 1.75
CA VAL A 54 -19.89 -22.85 0.72
C VAL A 54 -18.97 -23.36 -0.38
N ALA A 55 -19.47 -23.39 -1.61
CA ALA A 55 -18.72 -23.70 -2.82
C ALA A 55 -18.39 -22.41 -3.59
N VAL A 56 -17.19 -22.31 -4.14
CA VAL A 56 -16.76 -21.22 -5.02
C VAL A 56 -16.27 -21.81 -6.31
N SER A 57 -16.77 -21.30 -7.44
CA SER A 57 -16.32 -21.66 -8.78
C SER A 57 -15.95 -20.43 -9.60
N ILE A 58 -14.87 -20.53 -10.37
CA ILE A 58 -14.38 -19.49 -11.29
C ILE A 58 -13.44 -20.13 -12.31
N ALA A 59 -13.44 -19.66 -13.56
CA ALA A 59 -12.50 -20.09 -14.61
C ALA A 59 -12.40 -21.64 -14.76
N GLY A 60 -13.52 -22.35 -14.60
CA GLY A 60 -13.61 -23.80 -14.76
C GLY A 60 -13.09 -24.64 -13.58
N GLN A 61 -12.67 -24.00 -12.48
CA GLN A 61 -12.32 -24.70 -11.23
C GLN A 61 -13.36 -24.43 -10.13
N GLU A 62 -13.49 -25.36 -9.19
CA GLU A 62 -14.37 -25.28 -8.03
C GLU A 62 -13.63 -25.79 -6.78
N ALA A 63 -13.89 -25.16 -5.63
CA ALA A 63 -13.53 -25.68 -4.33
C ALA A 63 -14.63 -25.35 -3.29
N LYS A 64 -14.54 -26.00 -2.12
CA LYS A 64 -15.53 -25.85 -1.06
C LYS A 64 -14.89 -25.71 0.31
N ALA A 65 -15.61 -25.09 1.24
CA ALA A 65 -15.26 -25.05 2.65
C ALA A 65 -16.52 -25.02 3.51
N THR A 66 -16.39 -25.46 4.76
CA THR A 66 -17.46 -25.34 5.76
C THR A 66 -17.21 -24.12 6.62
N ALA A 67 -18.23 -23.28 6.80
CA ALA A 67 -18.19 -22.12 7.66
C ALA A 67 -18.03 -22.51 9.14
N ARG A 68 -17.19 -21.76 9.87
CA ARG A 68 -16.90 -21.93 11.29
C ARG A 68 -16.69 -20.58 11.95
N GLY A 69 -17.31 -20.35 13.11
CA GLY A 69 -17.27 -19.06 13.81
C GLY A 69 -17.96 -17.93 13.02
N GLY A 70 -18.97 -18.25 12.21
CA GLY A 70 -19.68 -17.31 11.34
C GLY A 70 -18.91 -16.91 10.08
N GLN A 71 -17.78 -17.54 9.77
CA GLN A 71 -16.91 -17.20 8.65
C GLN A 71 -16.58 -18.41 7.80
N PHE A 72 -16.35 -18.20 6.51
CA PHE A 72 -15.81 -19.21 5.61
C PHE A 72 -14.60 -18.68 4.84
N GLN A 73 -13.71 -19.58 4.44
CA GLN A 73 -12.65 -19.30 3.47
C GLN A 73 -12.49 -20.51 2.55
N VAL A 74 -12.78 -20.31 1.27
CA VAL A 74 -12.53 -21.29 0.21
C VAL A 74 -11.19 -20.97 -0.44
N VAL A 75 -10.35 -22.00 -0.63
CA VAL A 75 -9.04 -21.88 -1.28
C VAL A 75 -9.09 -22.62 -2.61
N LEU A 76 -8.90 -21.90 -3.71
CA LEU A 76 -8.81 -22.47 -5.05
C LEU A 76 -7.35 -22.49 -5.54
N PRO A 77 -7.00 -23.38 -6.48
CA PRO A 77 -5.69 -23.36 -7.14
C PRO A 77 -5.38 -22.00 -7.81
N PRO A 78 -4.09 -21.69 -8.01
CA PRO A 78 -3.68 -20.46 -8.68
C PRO A 78 -4.28 -20.29 -10.08
N LEU A 79 -4.76 -19.09 -10.37
CA LEU A 79 -5.25 -18.69 -11.69
C LEU A 79 -4.13 -18.04 -12.51
N LYS A 80 -4.23 -18.16 -13.84
CA LYS A 80 -3.42 -17.39 -14.80
C LYS A 80 -4.13 -16.07 -15.13
N ALA A 81 -3.37 -15.03 -15.50
CA ALA A 81 -3.96 -13.78 -15.97
C ALA A 81 -4.97 -14.01 -17.12
N GLY A 82 -6.06 -13.25 -17.10
CA GLY A 82 -7.14 -13.35 -18.08
C GLY A 82 -8.48 -12.83 -17.56
N GLY A 83 -9.55 -13.32 -18.16
CA GLY A 83 -10.93 -12.86 -17.93
C GLY A 83 -11.46 -12.01 -19.09
N PRO A 84 -12.66 -11.42 -18.95
CA PRO A 84 -13.50 -11.45 -17.75
C PRO A 84 -14.08 -12.84 -17.46
N TYR A 85 -14.13 -13.20 -16.18
CA TYR A 85 -14.80 -14.40 -15.68
C TYR A 85 -16.04 -14.04 -14.86
N GLU A 86 -16.90 -15.03 -14.65
CA GLU A 86 -17.87 -15.03 -13.55
C GLU A 86 -17.33 -15.92 -12.42
N MET A 87 -17.42 -15.44 -11.19
CA MET A 87 -17.20 -16.23 -9.98
C MET A 87 -18.54 -16.47 -9.30
N VAL A 88 -18.89 -17.74 -9.12
CA VAL A 88 -20.15 -18.13 -8.48
C VAL A 88 -19.83 -18.68 -7.10
N VAL A 89 -20.50 -18.14 -6.08
CA VAL A 89 -20.41 -18.57 -4.69
C VAL A 89 -21.75 -19.14 -4.28
N GLN A 90 -21.78 -20.41 -3.91
CA GLN A 90 -22.99 -21.17 -3.64
C GLN A 90 -22.96 -21.75 -2.23
N GLY A 91 -23.86 -21.26 -1.39
CA GLY A 91 -24.23 -21.86 -0.10
C GLY A 91 -25.74 -22.05 -0.06
N LYS A 92 -26.41 -21.56 0.98
CA LYS A 92 -27.88 -21.48 1.05
C LYS A 92 -28.46 -20.49 0.04
N ASN A 93 -27.72 -19.43 -0.28
CA ASN A 93 -27.96 -18.51 -1.39
C ASN A 93 -26.86 -18.64 -2.44
N THR A 94 -27.08 -18.05 -3.61
CA THR A 94 -26.09 -17.99 -4.68
C THR A 94 -25.75 -16.53 -4.97
N ILE A 95 -24.45 -16.22 -4.95
CA ILE A 95 -23.90 -14.93 -5.35
C ILE A 95 -23.11 -15.14 -6.63
N THR A 96 -23.37 -14.30 -7.64
CA THR A 96 -22.60 -14.27 -8.88
C THR A 96 -21.85 -12.95 -8.95
N VAL A 97 -20.51 -13.03 -8.85
CA VAL A 97 -19.60 -11.90 -9.02
C VAL A 97 -19.16 -11.85 -10.48
N ARG A 98 -19.49 -10.77 -11.18
CA ARG A 98 -19.31 -10.63 -12.62
C ARG A 98 -18.07 -9.82 -12.97
N ASN A 99 -17.64 -9.97 -14.22
CA ASN A 99 -16.57 -9.18 -14.80
C ASN A 99 -15.28 -9.25 -13.95
N VAL A 100 -14.93 -10.45 -13.48
CA VAL A 100 -13.73 -10.65 -12.66
C VAL A 100 -12.52 -10.81 -13.56
N LEU A 101 -11.48 -10.00 -13.35
CA LEU A 101 -10.19 -10.15 -14.02
C LEU A 101 -9.20 -10.88 -13.12
N VAL A 102 -8.24 -11.56 -13.74
CA VAL A 102 -7.08 -12.13 -13.05
C VAL A 102 -5.84 -11.45 -13.62
N GLY A 103 -4.94 -10.96 -12.76
CA GLY A 103 -3.77 -10.21 -13.16
C GLY A 103 -2.87 -9.88 -11.97
N GLU A 104 -2.29 -8.68 -11.93
CA GLU A 104 -1.39 -8.25 -10.86
C GLU A 104 -2.09 -7.26 -9.93
N VAL A 105 -2.06 -7.54 -8.62
CA VAL A 105 -2.71 -6.72 -7.59
C VAL A 105 -1.66 -6.04 -6.72
N TRP A 106 -1.75 -4.73 -6.58
CA TRP A 106 -0.82 -3.93 -5.79
C TRP A 106 -1.56 -3.07 -4.76
N ILE A 107 -1.00 -3.02 -3.55
CA ILE A 107 -1.45 -2.07 -2.52
C ILE A 107 -0.81 -0.71 -2.80
N ALA A 108 -1.60 0.35 -2.80
CA ALA A 108 -1.12 1.74 -2.90
C ALA A 108 -1.39 2.48 -1.58
N SER A 109 -0.34 2.66 -0.77
CA SER A 109 -0.46 3.13 0.60
C SER A 109 0.49 4.27 0.97
N GLY A 110 0.25 4.85 2.14
CA GLY A 110 0.96 6.00 2.68
C GLY A 110 0.01 7.16 2.96
N GLN A 111 0.54 8.39 2.83
CA GLN A 111 -0.16 9.59 3.27
C GLN A 111 -0.67 10.45 2.11
N SER A 112 -0.71 11.78 2.29
CA SER A 112 -1.38 12.75 1.42
C SER A 112 -0.86 12.72 -0.02
N ASN A 113 0.44 12.47 -0.23
CA ASN A 113 1.01 12.36 -1.56
C ASN A 113 0.60 11.06 -2.31
N MET A 114 0.37 9.94 -1.60
CA MET A 114 -0.27 8.75 -2.18
C MET A 114 -1.77 8.97 -2.39
N GLN A 115 -2.44 9.68 -1.46
CA GLN A 115 -3.86 9.99 -1.56
C GLN A 115 -4.18 10.96 -2.71
N TRP A 116 -3.24 11.82 -3.09
CA TRP A 116 -3.41 12.89 -4.07
C TRP A 116 -4.06 12.36 -5.35
N SER A 117 -5.22 12.91 -5.71
CA SER A 117 -5.99 12.37 -6.83
C SER A 117 -5.49 12.89 -8.18
N VAL A 118 -5.90 12.22 -9.26
CA VAL A 118 -5.66 12.71 -10.62
C VAL A 118 -6.24 14.11 -10.80
N ALA A 119 -7.45 14.40 -10.30
CA ALA A 119 -8.05 15.74 -10.38
C ALA A 119 -7.21 16.84 -9.72
N GLN A 120 -6.37 16.49 -8.75
CA GLN A 120 -5.48 17.43 -8.06
C GLN A 120 -4.08 17.52 -8.70
N SER A 121 -3.78 16.68 -9.69
CA SER A 121 -2.47 16.58 -10.35
C SER A 121 -2.36 17.48 -11.58
N GLU A 122 -1.22 17.44 -12.28
CA GLU A 122 -1.02 18.22 -13.52
C GLU A 122 -1.81 17.65 -14.71
N GLU A 123 -2.29 18.55 -15.56
CA GLU A 123 -3.04 18.21 -16.78
C GLU A 123 -4.18 17.17 -16.58
N PRO A 124 -5.05 17.28 -15.54
CA PRO A 124 -5.99 16.23 -15.17
C PRO A 124 -6.97 15.87 -16.29
N GLU A 125 -7.41 16.85 -17.08
CA GLU A 125 -8.33 16.64 -18.21
C GLU A 125 -7.68 15.82 -19.34
N LYS A 126 -6.39 16.03 -19.58
CA LYS A 126 -5.63 15.25 -20.57
C LYS A 126 -5.42 13.83 -20.09
N VAL A 127 -5.16 13.64 -18.79
CA VAL A 127 -5.09 12.33 -18.17
C VAL A 127 -6.44 11.61 -18.31
N ALA A 128 -7.54 12.29 -18.01
CA ALA A 128 -8.88 11.73 -18.11
C ALA A 128 -9.25 11.32 -19.54
N ALA A 129 -9.00 12.19 -20.53
CA ALA A 129 -9.27 11.89 -21.94
C ALA A 129 -8.52 10.64 -22.45
N ALA A 130 -7.34 10.34 -21.88
CA ALA A 130 -6.49 9.21 -22.28
C ALA A 130 -6.57 8.00 -21.32
N SER A 131 -7.54 7.97 -20.39
CA SER A 131 -7.56 7.01 -19.28
C SER A 131 -8.33 5.72 -19.55
N ALA A 132 -9.13 5.64 -20.61
CA ALA A 132 -9.97 4.48 -20.91
C ALA A 132 -9.15 3.19 -21.01
N ASN A 133 -9.21 2.35 -19.98
CA ASN A 133 -8.54 1.06 -19.94
C ASN A 133 -9.21 0.15 -18.89
N PRO A 134 -10.18 -0.70 -19.30
CA PRO A 134 -10.93 -1.54 -18.37
C PRO A 134 -10.07 -2.61 -17.68
N ARG A 135 -8.84 -2.84 -18.16
CA ARG A 135 -7.87 -3.76 -17.53
C ARG A 135 -7.20 -3.16 -16.29
N ILE A 136 -7.37 -1.86 -16.02
CA ILE A 136 -6.88 -1.20 -14.81
C ILE A 136 -8.07 -0.91 -13.92
N ARG A 137 -8.02 -1.33 -12.66
CA ARG A 137 -9.10 -1.10 -11.71
C ARG A 137 -8.58 -0.66 -10.35
N LEU A 138 -9.31 0.24 -9.70
CA LEU A 138 -8.97 0.74 -8.37
C LEU A 138 -10.05 0.36 -7.37
N PHE A 139 -9.65 -0.23 -6.25
CA PHE A 139 -10.46 -0.42 -5.06
C PHE A 139 -10.03 0.59 -3.99
N THR A 140 -10.93 1.48 -3.56
CA THR A 140 -10.60 2.47 -2.52
C THR A 140 -11.10 2.01 -1.16
N VAL A 141 -10.19 1.88 -0.20
CA VAL A 141 -10.53 1.58 1.19
C VAL A 141 -10.97 2.86 1.90
N SER A 142 -12.09 2.80 2.60
CA SER A 142 -12.58 3.94 3.37
C SER A 142 -11.57 4.43 4.38
N ARG A 143 -11.29 5.74 4.35
CA ARG A 143 -10.34 6.40 5.23
C ARG A 143 -10.90 6.51 6.64
N ARG A 144 -10.40 5.69 7.55
CA ARG A 144 -10.76 5.69 8.98
C ARG A 144 -9.66 5.02 9.80
N ALA A 145 -9.60 5.31 11.09
CA ALA A 145 -8.83 4.53 12.06
C ALA A 145 -9.77 3.83 13.04
N MET A 146 -9.35 2.70 13.59
CA MET A 146 -10.12 1.94 14.57
C MET A 146 -9.21 1.45 15.69
N ALA A 147 -9.74 1.42 16.92
CA ALA A 147 -9.01 0.89 18.08
C ALA A 147 -8.68 -0.60 17.92
N GLU A 148 -9.57 -1.36 17.28
CA GLU A 148 -9.43 -2.81 17.08
C GLU A 148 -9.35 -3.16 15.59
N PRO A 149 -8.61 -4.23 15.23
CA PRO A 149 -8.58 -4.77 13.88
C PRO A 149 -9.98 -5.01 13.31
N GLN A 150 -10.17 -4.66 12.05
CA GLN A 150 -11.43 -4.83 11.32
C GLN A 150 -11.32 -6.02 10.38
N GLU A 151 -12.39 -6.81 10.29
CA GLU A 151 -12.49 -7.99 9.40
C GLU A 151 -13.08 -7.65 8.02
N SER A 152 -13.54 -6.40 7.82
CA SER A 152 -14.17 -5.97 6.58
C SER A 152 -13.97 -4.48 6.30
N VAL A 153 -14.09 -4.12 5.03
CA VAL A 153 -14.05 -2.73 4.55
C VAL A 153 -15.48 -2.17 4.44
N PRO A 154 -15.75 -0.92 4.88
CA PRO A 154 -17.05 -0.30 4.63
C PRO A 154 -17.32 -0.12 3.14
N VAL A 155 -18.55 -0.38 2.71
CA VAL A 155 -19.01 -0.10 1.35
C VAL A 155 -19.77 1.21 1.36
N ARG A 156 -19.28 2.21 0.62
CA ARG A 156 -19.86 3.56 0.53
C ARG A 156 -19.97 3.99 -0.93
N PRO A 157 -21.01 3.55 -1.65
CA PRO A 157 -21.16 3.78 -3.08
C PRO A 157 -21.14 5.25 -3.49
N GLU A 158 -21.71 6.12 -2.66
CA GLU A 158 -21.72 7.56 -2.86
C GLU A 158 -20.32 8.18 -2.80
N GLN A 159 -19.40 7.55 -2.06
CA GLN A 159 -17.98 7.94 -1.96
C GLN A 159 -17.09 7.12 -2.90
N GLN A 160 -17.65 6.11 -3.60
CA GLN A 160 -16.91 5.15 -4.41
C GLN A 160 -15.83 4.39 -3.60
N GLU A 161 -16.15 4.04 -2.37
CA GLU A 161 -15.30 3.27 -1.48
C GLU A 161 -15.88 1.87 -1.24
N GLY A 162 -15.00 0.90 -0.98
CA GLY A 162 -15.40 -0.49 -0.74
C GLY A 162 -15.87 -1.24 -1.99
N MET A 163 -15.47 -0.77 -3.18
CA MET A 163 -15.82 -1.37 -4.47
C MET A 163 -14.72 -1.16 -5.51
N TRP A 164 -14.69 -2.01 -6.53
CA TRP A 164 -13.80 -1.89 -7.67
C TRP A 164 -14.36 -0.93 -8.72
N LEU A 165 -13.53 0.01 -9.17
CA LEU A 165 -13.85 0.91 -10.28
C LEU A 165 -12.95 0.63 -11.47
N GLU A 166 -13.57 0.45 -12.64
CA GLU A 166 -12.84 0.40 -13.90
C GLU A 166 -12.25 1.78 -14.25
N CYS A 167 -11.04 1.77 -14.79
CA CYS A 167 -10.36 2.99 -15.20
C CYS A 167 -10.97 3.54 -16.51
N GLY A 168 -11.49 4.77 -16.43
CA GLY A 168 -12.00 5.51 -17.58
C GLY A 168 -12.16 7.00 -17.28
N PRO A 169 -12.53 7.80 -18.30
CA PRO A 169 -12.61 9.26 -18.17
C PRO A 169 -13.49 9.73 -17.00
N ASP A 170 -14.57 9.01 -16.73
CA ASP A 170 -15.54 9.35 -15.67
C ASP A 170 -15.11 8.93 -14.26
N THR A 171 -14.12 8.04 -14.12
CA THR A 171 -13.72 7.46 -12.83
C THR A 171 -12.32 7.91 -12.39
N VAL A 172 -11.41 8.11 -13.33
CA VAL A 172 -9.98 8.29 -13.07
C VAL A 172 -9.68 9.54 -12.24
N MET A 173 -10.51 10.58 -12.31
CA MET A 173 -10.33 11.83 -11.57
C MET A 173 -10.23 11.64 -10.05
N LYS A 174 -10.86 10.59 -9.52
CA LYS A 174 -10.82 10.25 -8.08
C LYS A 174 -9.76 9.23 -7.72
N PHE A 175 -9.07 8.65 -8.70
CA PHE A 175 -8.00 7.69 -8.43
C PHE A 175 -6.83 8.42 -7.80
N SER A 176 -6.11 7.74 -6.90
CA SER A 176 -4.75 8.15 -6.55
C SER A 176 -3.93 8.31 -7.83
N ALA A 177 -3.36 9.49 -8.05
CA ALA A 177 -2.61 9.77 -9.27
C ALA A 177 -1.36 8.89 -9.36
N VAL A 178 -0.64 8.70 -8.26
CA VAL A 178 0.53 7.82 -8.20
C VAL A 178 0.15 6.38 -8.53
N ALA A 179 -0.93 5.87 -7.91
CA ALA A 179 -1.40 4.51 -8.17
C ALA A 179 -1.84 4.34 -9.64
N TYR A 180 -2.58 5.30 -10.19
CA TYR A 180 -3.02 5.27 -11.58
C TYR A 180 -1.83 5.22 -12.56
N HIS A 181 -0.84 6.12 -12.42
CA HIS A 181 0.31 6.15 -13.32
C HIS A 181 1.20 4.91 -13.17
N PHE A 182 1.35 4.39 -11.94
CA PHE A 182 1.99 3.10 -11.69
C PHE A 182 1.28 1.96 -12.43
N GLY A 183 -0.03 1.81 -12.22
CA GLY A 183 -0.82 0.75 -12.84
C GLY A 183 -0.92 0.87 -14.35
N LYS A 184 -1.00 2.10 -14.89
CA LYS A 184 -0.96 2.37 -16.33
C LYS A 184 0.33 1.88 -16.97
N SER A 185 1.46 2.25 -16.36
CA SER A 185 2.79 1.86 -16.84
C SER A 185 3.00 0.35 -16.75
N LEU A 186 2.58 -0.27 -15.64
CA LEU A 186 2.74 -1.70 -15.43
C LEU A 186 1.82 -2.54 -16.32
N CYS A 187 0.57 -2.10 -16.51
CA CYS A 187 -0.39 -2.73 -17.45
C CYS A 187 0.17 -2.74 -18.87
N ALA A 188 0.78 -1.63 -19.32
CA ALA A 188 1.39 -1.53 -20.64
C ALA A 188 2.64 -2.42 -20.77
N ALA A 189 3.46 -2.53 -19.73
CA ALA A 189 4.70 -3.31 -19.76
C ALA A 189 4.46 -4.82 -19.70
N LEU A 190 3.54 -5.27 -18.84
CA LEU A 190 3.31 -6.70 -18.60
C LEU A 190 2.21 -7.30 -19.48
N ASP A 191 1.38 -6.45 -20.09
CA ASP A 191 0.20 -6.84 -20.88
C ASP A 191 -0.79 -7.73 -20.12
N VAL A 192 -0.99 -7.47 -18.82
CA VAL A 192 -1.96 -8.15 -17.96
C VAL A 192 -2.86 -7.16 -17.23
N PRO A 193 -4.05 -7.57 -16.75
CA PRO A 193 -4.87 -6.74 -15.88
C PRO A 193 -4.13 -6.29 -14.62
N ILE A 194 -4.38 -5.06 -14.18
CA ILE A 194 -3.81 -4.48 -12.97
C ILE A 194 -4.93 -4.06 -12.01
N GLY A 195 -4.91 -4.65 -10.81
CA GLY A 195 -5.72 -4.24 -9.67
C GLY A 195 -4.90 -3.36 -8.73
N LEU A 196 -5.45 -2.23 -8.34
CA LEU A 196 -4.84 -1.32 -7.38
C LEU A 196 -5.76 -1.22 -6.17
N ILE A 197 -5.24 -1.45 -4.96
CA ILE A 197 -5.99 -1.25 -3.72
C ILE A 197 -5.45 0.00 -3.04
N SER A 198 -6.21 1.08 -3.12
CA SER A 198 -5.86 2.38 -2.54
C SER A 198 -6.21 2.42 -1.05
N THR A 199 -5.17 2.36 -0.22
CA THR A 199 -5.25 2.43 1.25
C THR A 199 -4.33 3.54 1.77
N ASN A 200 -4.79 4.79 1.71
CA ASN A 200 -3.99 5.98 1.99
C ASN A 200 -4.77 7.02 2.80
N TYR A 201 -4.07 7.75 3.67
CA TYR A 201 -4.68 8.75 4.54
C TYR A 201 -3.72 9.92 4.82
N GLY A 202 -4.11 11.14 4.46
CA GLY A 202 -3.29 12.33 4.59
C GLY A 202 -2.85 12.69 6.02
N GLY A 203 -1.58 13.08 6.18
CA GLY A 203 -1.03 13.60 7.44
C GLY A 203 -0.60 12.53 8.46
N THR A 204 -0.61 11.26 8.08
CA THR A 204 -0.44 10.14 9.02
C THR A 204 0.99 9.64 9.09
N PRO A 205 1.51 9.34 10.28
CA PRO A 205 2.84 8.79 10.45
C PRO A 205 2.86 7.25 10.29
N ALA A 206 4.02 6.65 10.01
CA ALA A 206 4.14 5.21 9.73
C ALA A 206 3.67 4.30 10.89
N GLU A 207 3.77 4.74 12.14
CA GLU A 207 3.29 3.96 13.28
C GLU A 207 1.77 3.76 13.26
N ALA A 208 1.01 4.63 12.60
CA ALA A 208 -0.44 4.43 12.42
C ALA A 208 -0.75 3.23 11.51
N TRP A 209 0.19 2.87 10.64
CA TRP A 209 0.12 1.79 9.65
C TRP A 209 0.83 0.51 10.09
N THR A 210 1.41 0.49 11.29
CA THR A 210 2.10 -0.68 11.87
C THR A 210 1.19 -1.32 12.92
N SER A 211 1.09 -2.66 12.94
CA SER A 211 0.26 -3.34 13.92
C SER A 211 0.66 -3.03 15.37
N ARG A 212 -0.31 -3.06 16.28
CA ARG A 212 -0.06 -2.91 17.73
C ARG A 212 0.89 -3.99 18.24
N GLN A 213 0.73 -5.22 17.76
CA GLN A 213 1.59 -6.35 18.12
C GLN A 213 3.07 -6.03 17.85
N THR A 214 3.40 -5.48 16.67
CA THR A 214 4.78 -5.13 16.33
C THR A 214 5.28 -3.93 17.13
N LEU A 215 4.47 -2.88 17.27
CA LEU A 215 4.85 -1.69 18.04
C LEU A 215 5.12 -2.00 19.53
N GLU A 216 4.36 -2.91 20.12
CA GLU A 216 4.49 -3.34 21.52
C GLU A 216 5.60 -4.37 21.73
N GLY A 217 5.81 -5.24 20.75
CA GLY A 217 6.77 -6.34 20.81
C GLY A 217 8.18 -5.96 20.39
N HIS A 218 8.36 -4.96 19.53
CA HIS A 218 9.66 -4.63 18.96
C HIS A 218 10.55 -3.86 19.96
N PRO A 219 11.76 -4.35 20.32
CA PRO A 219 12.60 -3.73 21.36
C PRO A 219 12.94 -2.26 21.12
N GLY A 220 13.15 -1.88 19.85
CA GLY A 220 13.45 -0.50 19.45
C GLY A 220 12.24 0.43 19.28
N LEU A 221 11.01 -0.07 19.48
CA LEU A 221 9.78 0.72 19.29
C LEU A 221 8.89 0.71 20.54
N LYS A 222 9.01 -0.31 21.40
CA LYS A 222 8.20 -0.47 22.60
C LYS A 222 8.26 0.72 23.55
N ALA A 223 9.42 1.35 23.71
CA ALA A 223 9.57 2.52 24.57
C ALA A 223 8.75 3.72 24.06
N ASP A 224 8.61 3.85 22.73
CA ASP A 224 7.94 4.97 22.10
C ASP A 224 6.42 4.74 21.95
N PHE A 225 6.01 3.49 21.71
CA PHE A 225 4.61 3.17 21.31
C PHE A 225 3.92 2.11 22.16
N GLY A 226 4.65 1.36 22.99
CA GLY A 226 4.14 0.17 23.66
C GLY A 226 2.98 0.42 24.63
N GLY A 227 2.90 1.61 25.22
CA GLY A 227 1.81 2.01 26.13
C GLY A 227 0.69 2.84 25.47
N ILE A 228 0.77 3.10 24.17
CA ILE A 228 -0.15 4.02 23.47
C ILE A 228 -1.19 3.21 22.70
N PRO A 229 -2.44 3.07 23.18
CA PRO A 229 -3.43 2.27 22.47
C PRO A 229 -3.79 2.87 21.10
N ALA A 230 -4.20 2.00 20.17
CA ALA A 230 -4.84 2.44 18.95
C ALA A 230 -6.18 3.13 19.27
N THR A 231 -6.55 4.13 18.48
CA THR A 231 -7.81 4.87 18.64
C THR A 231 -8.42 5.14 17.26
N GLU A 232 -9.57 5.80 17.23
CA GLU A 232 -10.21 6.26 15.99
C GLU A 232 -9.52 7.50 15.37
N LYS A 233 -8.44 7.99 15.98
CA LYS A 233 -7.65 9.09 15.41
C LYS A 233 -6.69 8.55 14.35
N PRO A 234 -6.60 9.20 13.17
CA PRO A 234 -5.78 8.70 12.05
C PRO A 234 -4.27 8.68 12.35
N ASN A 235 -3.81 9.49 13.30
CA ASN A 235 -2.39 9.51 13.69
C ASN A 235 -2.07 8.57 14.86
N SER A 236 -3.06 7.83 15.39
CA SER A 236 -2.81 6.93 16.52
C SER A 236 -2.07 5.68 16.06
N PRO A 237 -1.05 5.21 16.80
CA PRO A 237 -0.28 4.03 16.43
C PRO A 237 -1.17 2.79 16.29
N GLY A 238 -1.10 2.09 15.15
CA GLY A 238 -1.92 0.93 14.79
C GLY A 238 -3.36 1.21 14.37
N GLY A 239 -3.86 2.44 14.50
CA GLY A 239 -5.27 2.74 14.21
C GLY A 239 -5.64 2.57 12.74
N LEU A 240 -4.76 2.94 11.81
CA LEU A 240 -5.00 2.76 10.37
C LEU A 240 -4.67 1.35 9.90
N TYR A 241 -3.66 0.71 10.50
CA TYR A 241 -3.39 -0.71 10.27
C TYR A 241 -4.67 -1.53 10.50
N ASN A 242 -5.28 -1.35 11.67
CA ASN A 242 -6.49 -2.04 12.08
C ASN A 242 -7.65 -1.88 11.10
N ALA A 243 -7.82 -0.67 10.55
CA ALA A 243 -9.02 -0.33 9.80
C ALA A 243 -8.87 -0.37 8.27
N MET A 244 -7.63 -0.25 7.78
CA MET A 244 -7.34 -0.04 6.36
C MET A 244 -6.31 -1.03 5.78
N VAL A 245 -5.61 -1.80 6.62
CA VAL A 245 -4.64 -2.83 6.18
C VAL A 245 -5.14 -4.22 6.58
N HIS A 246 -5.45 -4.42 7.86
CA HIS A 246 -5.96 -5.68 8.40
C HIS A 246 -7.14 -6.29 7.61
N PRO A 247 -8.19 -5.54 7.21
CA PRO A 247 -9.30 -6.12 6.45
C PRO A 247 -8.92 -6.56 5.02
N LEU A 248 -7.70 -6.28 4.56
CA LEU A 248 -7.20 -6.72 3.26
C LEU A 248 -6.38 -8.01 3.36
N LEU A 249 -6.01 -8.44 4.57
CA LEU A 249 -5.19 -9.61 4.79
C LEU A 249 -5.88 -10.86 4.21
N GLY A 250 -5.07 -11.69 3.55
CA GLY A 250 -5.57 -12.86 2.83
C GLY A 250 -5.92 -12.60 1.37
N TYR A 251 -6.09 -11.35 0.92
CA TYR A 251 -6.18 -11.05 -0.50
C TYR A 251 -4.82 -11.28 -1.16
N GLY A 252 -4.79 -12.02 -2.27
CA GLY A 252 -3.57 -12.18 -3.04
C GLY A 252 -3.07 -10.81 -3.54
N ILE A 253 -1.81 -10.50 -3.27
CA ILE A 253 -1.13 -9.31 -3.82
C ILE A 253 0.24 -9.68 -4.41
N ARG A 254 0.72 -8.89 -5.37
CA ARG A 254 2.09 -8.94 -5.86
C ARG A 254 3.04 -8.12 -4.99
N GLY A 255 2.57 -6.99 -4.47
CA GLY A 255 3.38 -6.10 -3.66
C GLY A 255 2.66 -4.84 -3.21
N ALA A 256 3.42 -3.91 -2.63
CA ALA A 256 2.94 -2.61 -2.17
C ALA A 256 3.80 -1.47 -2.72
N ILE A 257 3.16 -0.36 -3.07
CA ILE A 257 3.78 0.94 -3.30
C ILE A 257 3.47 1.87 -2.12
N TRP A 258 4.48 2.58 -1.64
CA TRP A 258 4.41 3.37 -0.40
C TRP A 258 4.93 4.79 -0.60
N TYR A 259 4.09 5.78 -0.34
CA TYR A 259 4.51 7.18 -0.36
C TYR A 259 4.11 7.87 0.95
N GLN A 260 5.07 7.85 1.88
CA GLN A 260 4.97 8.46 3.20
C GLN A 260 6.36 8.74 3.75
N GLY A 261 6.40 9.72 4.64
CA GLY A 261 7.53 10.01 5.51
C GLY A 261 7.40 11.40 6.13
N GLU A 262 6.67 12.30 5.48
CA GLU A 262 6.61 13.71 5.85
C GLU A 262 6.17 13.91 7.31
N SER A 263 5.21 13.13 7.80
CA SER A 263 4.77 13.16 9.21
C SER A 263 5.75 12.53 10.21
N ASN A 264 6.82 11.90 9.74
CA ASN A 264 7.91 11.32 10.54
C ASN A 264 9.25 12.07 10.36
N ALA A 265 9.31 13.15 9.56
CA ALA A 265 10.57 13.85 9.24
C ALA A 265 11.37 14.24 10.48
N GLY A 266 10.73 14.85 11.49
CA GLY A 266 11.39 15.21 12.75
C GLY A 266 11.77 14.03 13.66
N ARG A 267 11.64 12.78 13.20
CA ARG A 267 11.97 11.54 13.92
C ARG A 267 12.71 10.55 13.01
N ALA A 268 13.51 11.03 12.06
CA ALA A 268 14.20 10.20 11.08
C ALA A 268 14.98 9.02 11.69
N TYR A 269 15.69 9.22 12.81
CA TYR A 269 16.40 8.14 13.49
C TYR A 269 15.48 7.02 14.00
N GLN A 270 14.33 7.37 14.59
CA GLN A 270 13.32 6.37 14.98
C GLN A 270 12.72 5.70 13.73
N TYR A 271 12.53 6.46 12.65
CA TYR A 271 12.01 5.95 11.38
C TYR A 271 12.89 4.86 10.75
N ARG A 272 14.22 4.91 10.96
CA ARG A 272 15.16 3.85 10.55
C ARG A 272 14.83 2.49 11.16
N THR A 273 14.18 2.46 12.33
CA THR A 273 13.71 1.24 12.99
C THR A 273 12.25 0.95 12.63
N LEU A 274 11.40 1.97 12.71
CA LEU A 274 9.95 1.84 12.52
C LEU A 274 9.58 1.36 11.12
N PHE A 275 10.17 1.95 10.08
CA PHE A 275 9.74 1.68 8.71
C PHE A 275 10.10 0.27 8.23
N PRO A 276 11.31 -0.26 8.45
CA PRO A 276 11.60 -1.67 8.18
C PRO A 276 10.70 -2.61 8.99
N ALA A 277 10.46 -2.32 10.28
CA ALA A 277 9.58 -3.13 11.12
C ALA A 277 8.14 -3.16 10.60
N MET A 278 7.63 -2.04 10.07
CA MET A 278 6.31 -1.97 9.42
C MET A 278 6.24 -2.84 8.15
N ILE A 279 7.29 -2.84 7.34
CA ILE A 279 7.34 -3.68 6.12
C ILE A 279 7.32 -5.17 6.50
N GLU A 280 8.14 -5.56 7.48
CA GLU A 280 8.19 -6.94 8.00
C GLU A 280 6.87 -7.36 8.66
N ASP A 281 6.23 -6.46 9.41
CA ASP A 281 4.91 -6.64 10.00
C ASP A 281 3.87 -7.00 8.94
N TRP A 282 3.77 -6.20 7.87
CA TRP A 282 2.84 -6.45 6.77
C TRP A 282 3.15 -7.78 6.08
N ARG A 283 4.43 -8.07 5.79
CA ARG A 283 4.84 -9.35 5.19
C ARG A 283 4.47 -10.55 6.05
N SER A 284 4.68 -10.45 7.35
CA SER A 284 4.35 -11.48 8.32
C SER A 284 2.84 -11.74 8.37
N HIS A 285 2.01 -10.69 8.48
CA HIS A 285 0.56 -10.84 8.54
C HIS A 285 -0.07 -11.27 7.21
N TRP A 286 0.48 -10.86 6.06
CA TRP A 286 0.02 -11.38 4.76
C TRP A 286 0.40 -12.84 4.54
N GLY A 287 1.54 -13.27 5.07
CA GLY A 287 2.05 -14.64 4.91
C GLY A 287 2.42 -14.98 3.47
N GLN A 288 2.86 -14.00 2.66
CA GLN A 288 3.27 -14.18 1.26
C GLN A 288 4.77 -14.03 1.02
N GLY A 289 5.57 -14.24 2.07
CA GLY A 289 7.03 -14.06 2.02
C GLY A 289 7.43 -12.60 1.80
N ASP A 290 8.60 -12.39 1.22
CA ASP A 290 9.19 -11.07 0.99
C ASP A 290 8.61 -10.40 -0.27
N PHE A 291 7.29 -10.17 -0.31
CA PHE A 291 6.68 -9.49 -1.45
C PHE A 291 7.31 -8.09 -1.68
N PRO A 292 7.46 -7.65 -2.94
CA PRO A 292 7.96 -6.33 -3.29
C PRO A 292 7.32 -5.18 -2.51
N PHE A 293 8.15 -4.33 -1.92
CA PHE A 293 7.72 -3.11 -1.22
C PHE A 293 8.48 -1.91 -1.80
N LEU A 294 7.78 -1.05 -2.55
CA LEU A 294 8.41 0.00 -3.37
C LEU A 294 8.05 1.37 -2.80
N LEU A 295 9.03 2.06 -2.22
CA LEU A 295 8.83 3.35 -1.58
C LEU A 295 9.15 4.53 -2.50
N VAL A 296 8.59 5.68 -2.18
CA VAL A 296 8.95 6.97 -2.79
C VAL A 296 9.81 7.76 -1.81
N GLN A 297 11.02 8.13 -2.22
CA GLN A 297 11.86 9.01 -1.43
C GLN A 297 11.28 10.42 -1.43
N LEU A 298 11.27 11.14 -0.31
CA LEU A 298 10.56 12.43 -0.27
C LEU A 298 11.09 13.46 -1.28
N ALA A 299 10.17 14.17 -1.94
CA ALA A 299 10.44 15.32 -2.81
C ALA A 299 11.10 16.48 -2.02
N PRO A 300 11.70 17.48 -2.69
CA PRO A 300 12.22 18.66 -2.00
C PRO A 300 11.10 19.34 -1.23
N PHE A 301 11.43 19.79 -0.03
CA PHE A 301 10.58 20.62 0.82
C PHE A 301 11.47 21.22 1.90
N THR A 302 11.09 22.39 2.41
CA THR A 302 11.88 23.26 3.31
C THR A 302 13.03 23.99 2.61
N ALA A 303 13.41 25.14 3.18
CA ALA A 303 14.38 26.06 2.60
C ALA A 303 15.74 25.40 2.32
N ILE A 304 16.24 25.57 1.09
CA ILE A 304 17.57 25.08 0.71
C ILE A 304 18.62 26.04 1.27
N LYS A 305 19.42 25.55 2.23
CA LYS A 305 20.50 26.32 2.84
C LYS A 305 21.80 26.15 2.03
N PRO A 306 22.56 27.24 1.78
CA PRO A 306 23.82 27.16 1.05
C PRO A 306 24.97 26.57 1.89
N ASP A 307 24.86 26.65 3.22
CA ASP A 307 25.87 26.15 4.15
C ASP A 307 25.47 24.78 4.69
N PRO A 308 26.45 23.88 4.96
CA PRO A 308 26.19 22.60 5.59
C PRO A 308 25.51 22.75 6.95
N GLY A 309 24.57 21.87 7.25
CA GLY A 309 23.90 21.85 8.55
C GLY A 309 22.91 20.71 8.67
N GLU A 310 22.36 20.58 9.88
CA GLU A 310 21.36 19.57 10.20
C GLU A 310 20.09 19.75 9.37
N SER A 311 19.50 18.62 8.97
CA SER A 311 18.27 18.59 8.17
C SER A 311 17.48 17.31 8.41
N ASP A 312 16.41 17.41 9.18
CA ASP A 312 15.42 16.35 9.40
C ASP A 312 14.93 15.73 8.07
N TRP A 313 14.81 16.56 7.03
CA TRP A 313 14.36 16.11 5.70
C TRP A 313 15.41 15.25 5.00
N ALA A 314 16.69 15.63 5.09
CA ALA A 314 17.79 14.83 4.55
C ALA A 314 17.96 13.51 5.32
N GLU A 315 17.87 13.57 6.65
CA GLU A 315 17.96 12.38 7.50
C GLU A 315 16.83 11.39 7.24
N LEU A 316 15.61 11.87 7.00
CA LEU A 316 14.48 11.00 6.67
C LEU A 316 14.65 10.34 5.29
N ARG A 317 15.14 11.07 4.30
CA ARG A 317 15.47 10.50 2.97
C ARG A 317 16.55 9.43 3.05
N GLU A 318 17.52 9.61 3.94
CA GLU A 318 18.51 8.58 4.24
C GLU A 318 17.85 7.37 4.91
N ALA A 319 16.96 7.57 5.88
CA ALA A 319 16.21 6.47 6.51
C ALA A 319 15.40 5.65 5.49
N GLN A 320 14.80 6.32 4.50
CA GLN A 320 14.12 5.68 3.36
C GLN A 320 15.09 4.84 2.50
N LEU A 321 16.29 5.36 2.20
CA LEU A 321 17.32 4.60 1.49
C LEU A 321 17.80 3.39 2.31
N LEU A 322 18.02 3.55 3.62
CA LEU A 322 18.50 2.47 4.47
C LEU A 322 17.55 1.28 4.50
N ALA A 323 16.22 1.50 4.43
CA ALA A 323 15.26 0.41 4.32
C ALA A 323 15.53 -0.51 3.10
N THR A 324 15.94 0.06 1.95
CA THR A 324 16.31 -0.71 0.75
C THR A 324 17.59 -1.54 0.93
N LYS A 325 18.46 -1.14 1.84
CA LYS A 325 19.72 -1.83 2.15
C LYS A 325 19.55 -2.91 3.21
N LEU A 326 18.53 -2.75 4.08
CA LEU A 326 18.23 -3.67 5.17
C LEU A 326 17.34 -4.85 4.72
N LEU A 327 16.40 -4.60 3.81
CA LEU A 327 15.36 -5.57 3.45
C LEU A 327 15.46 -6.00 1.99
N LYS A 328 15.17 -7.28 1.74
CA LYS A 328 15.04 -7.84 0.39
C LYS A 328 13.78 -7.33 -0.30
N ASN A 329 13.83 -7.26 -1.64
CA ASN A 329 12.72 -6.86 -2.50
C ASN A 329 12.11 -5.51 -2.10
N VAL A 330 12.95 -4.58 -1.63
CA VAL A 330 12.56 -3.20 -1.34
C VAL A 330 13.21 -2.28 -2.36
N GLY A 331 12.39 -1.52 -3.08
CA GLY A 331 12.81 -0.58 -4.11
C GLY A 331 12.50 0.86 -3.73
N MET A 332 13.18 1.82 -4.35
CA MET A 332 12.96 3.24 -4.07
C MET A 332 12.91 4.06 -5.35
N ALA A 333 11.79 4.74 -5.56
CA ALA A 333 11.66 5.80 -6.56
C ALA A 333 12.18 7.11 -5.96
N VAL A 334 13.33 7.58 -6.46
CA VAL A 334 13.88 8.91 -6.11
C VAL A 334 13.11 9.97 -6.89
N ILE A 335 12.66 11.03 -6.21
CA ILE A 335 11.88 12.12 -6.81
C ILE A 335 12.35 13.51 -6.34
N THR A 336 13.63 13.64 -6.02
CA THR A 336 14.24 14.90 -5.58
C THR A 336 14.23 15.99 -6.65
N ASP A 337 13.85 15.66 -7.89
CA ASP A 337 13.72 16.54 -9.04
C ASP A 337 12.27 16.96 -9.36
N LEU A 338 11.27 16.43 -8.64
CA LEU A 338 9.84 16.63 -8.97
C LEU A 338 9.11 17.63 -8.05
N GLY A 339 9.81 18.47 -7.29
CA GLY A 339 9.21 19.44 -6.36
C GLY A 339 10.14 20.59 -5.99
N ASP A 340 9.73 21.43 -5.04
CA ASP A 340 10.48 22.60 -4.60
C ASP A 340 10.38 22.86 -3.08
N GLU A 341 11.20 23.77 -2.56
CA GLU A 341 11.31 24.04 -1.13
C GLU A 341 10.01 24.54 -0.45
N LYS A 342 9.01 25.00 -1.23
CA LYS A 342 7.79 25.66 -0.73
C LYS A 342 6.56 24.77 -0.79
N ASP A 343 6.61 23.66 -1.52
CA ASP A 343 5.46 22.78 -1.73
C ASP A 343 5.76 21.34 -1.30
N ILE A 344 5.06 20.90 -0.25
CA ILE A 344 5.15 19.53 0.27
C ILE A 344 4.37 18.52 -0.60
N HIS A 345 3.52 19.02 -1.51
CA HIS A 345 2.63 18.23 -2.38
C HIS A 345 2.93 18.45 -3.86
N PRO A 346 4.10 17.99 -4.37
CA PRO A 346 4.49 18.20 -5.75
C PRO A 346 3.41 17.70 -6.73
N LYS A 347 2.99 18.55 -7.66
CA LYS A 347 1.93 18.24 -8.63
C LYS A 347 2.30 17.18 -9.68
N PRO A 348 3.56 17.06 -10.16
CA PRO A 348 3.94 16.04 -11.14
C PRO A 348 3.87 14.61 -10.55
N LYS A 349 2.70 13.96 -10.58
CA LYS A 349 2.51 12.59 -10.05
C LYS A 349 2.79 11.48 -11.06
N GLY A 350 2.77 11.81 -12.36
CA GLY A 350 3.07 10.87 -13.44
C GLY A 350 4.43 10.19 -13.30
N PRO A 351 5.53 10.96 -13.26
CA PRO A 351 6.86 10.39 -13.15
C PRO A 351 7.09 9.60 -11.85
N VAL A 352 6.37 9.91 -10.76
CA VAL A 352 6.43 9.14 -9.50
C VAL A 352 5.92 7.71 -9.73
N GLY A 353 4.72 7.57 -10.31
CA GLY A 353 4.13 6.27 -10.62
C GLY A 353 4.95 5.48 -11.64
N GLU A 354 5.46 6.14 -12.67
CA GLU A 354 6.30 5.53 -13.71
C GLU A 354 7.63 4.98 -13.14
N ARG A 355 8.30 5.72 -12.25
CA ARG A 355 9.52 5.25 -11.57
C ARG A 355 9.25 4.07 -10.64
N LEU A 356 8.12 4.06 -9.94
CA LEU A 356 7.68 2.89 -9.16
C LEU A 356 7.42 1.68 -10.07
N ALA A 357 6.86 1.88 -11.27
CA ALA A 357 6.63 0.80 -12.23
C ALA A 357 7.94 0.23 -12.76
N LEU A 358 8.97 1.05 -13.00
CA LEU A 358 10.32 0.57 -13.31
C LEU A 358 10.88 -0.28 -12.16
N CYS A 359 10.73 0.19 -10.91
CA CYS A 359 11.14 -0.59 -9.73
C CYS A 359 10.41 -1.94 -9.68
N ALA A 360 9.10 -1.98 -9.96
CA ALA A 360 8.33 -3.21 -9.98
C ALA A 360 8.82 -4.18 -11.07
N ARG A 361 9.02 -3.70 -12.29
CA ARG A 361 9.55 -4.49 -13.42
C ARG A 361 10.89 -5.16 -13.08
N ALA A 362 11.83 -4.41 -12.52
CA ALA A 362 13.12 -4.96 -12.13
C ALA A 362 13.03 -5.90 -10.91
N ILE A 363 12.36 -5.48 -9.83
CA ILE A 363 12.40 -6.20 -8.54
C ILE A 363 11.40 -7.34 -8.48
N ALA A 364 10.17 -7.13 -8.95
CA ALA A 364 9.09 -8.13 -8.86
C ALA A 364 9.11 -9.12 -10.03
N TYR A 365 9.52 -8.66 -11.22
CA TYR A 365 9.46 -9.45 -12.45
C TYR A 365 10.83 -9.79 -13.04
N GLY A 366 11.93 -9.29 -12.43
CA GLY A 366 13.29 -9.66 -12.81
C GLY A 366 13.71 -9.12 -14.18
N GLU A 367 13.06 -8.07 -14.68
CA GLU A 367 13.47 -7.44 -15.94
C GLU A 367 14.83 -6.75 -15.79
N ASP A 368 15.72 -6.99 -16.77
CA ASP A 368 17.03 -6.34 -16.86
C ASP A 368 16.89 -4.95 -17.48
N ILE A 369 16.53 -3.97 -16.64
CA ILE A 369 16.28 -2.58 -17.03
C ILE A 369 16.85 -1.60 -16.01
N VAL A 370 17.14 -0.37 -16.47
CA VAL A 370 17.49 0.73 -15.58
C VAL A 370 16.23 1.18 -14.83
N TYR A 371 16.22 0.98 -13.51
CA TYR A 371 15.07 1.30 -12.66
C TYR A 371 15.38 2.26 -11.51
N SER A 372 16.66 2.51 -11.23
CA SER A 372 17.11 3.38 -10.16
C SER A 372 18.10 4.42 -10.70
N GLY A 373 18.22 5.54 -9.99
CA GLY A 373 19.30 6.49 -10.20
C GLY A 373 20.54 6.12 -9.39
N PRO A 374 21.62 6.90 -9.48
CA PRO A 374 22.88 6.61 -8.81
C PRO A 374 22.72 6.42 -7.30
N LEU A 375 23.15 5.27 -6.78
CA LEU A 375 23.16 4.97 -5.35
C LEU A 375 24.59 4.92 -4.84
N TYR A 376 24.88 5.66 -3.77
CA TYR A 376 26.21 5.65 -3.16
C TYR A 376 26.65 4.22 -2.81
N ARG A 377 27.85 3.86 -3.26
CA ARG A 377 28.47 2.55 -3.02
C ARG A 377 29.66 2.66 -2.07
N SER A 378 30.59 3.56 -2.35
CA SER A 378 31.83 3.67 -1.59
C SER A 378 32.52 5.01 -1.78
N MET A 379 33.44 5.32 -0.87
CA MET A 379 34.37 6.44 -0.99
C MET A 379 35.81 5.98 -0.79
N GLU A 380 36.74 6.59 -1.51
CA GLU A 380 38.19 6.38 -1.37
C GLU A 380 38.91 7.71 -1.25
N ARG A 381 39.78 7.87 -0.24
CA ARG A 381 40.64 9.06 -0.11
C ARG A 381 41.88 8.88 -0.98
N ARG A 382 42.10 9.79 -1.92
CA ARG A 382 43.28 9.80 -2.80
C ARG A 382 44.00 11.15 -2.71
N GLY A 383 45.02 11.24 -1.85
CA GLY A 383 45.72 12.50 -1.61
C GLY A 383 44.79 13.57 -1.04
N ASN A 384 44.58 14.65 -1.79
CA ASN A 384 43.73 15.78 -1.41
C ASN A 384 42.29 15.70 -1.95
N ARG A 385 41.86 14.56 -2.50
CA ARG A 385 40.50 14.34 -3.02
C ARG A 385 39.85 13.08 -2.46
N ILE A 386 38.53 13.06 -2.52
CA ILE A 386 37.69 11.90 -2.21
C ILE A 386 37.05 11.44 -3.53
N VAL A 387 37.24 10.18 -3.90
CA VAL A 387 36.60 9.57 -5.05
C VAL A 387 35.36 8.81 -4.56
N LEU A 388 34.19 9.19 -5.07
CA LEU A 388 32.92 8.52 -4.77
C LEU A 388 32.59 7.53 -5.89
N SER A 389 32.05 6.37 -5.52
CA SER A 389 31.54 5.38 -6.48
C SER A 389 30.06 5.15 -6.22
N PHE A 390 29.32 4.94 -7.30
CA PHE A 390 27.88 4.76 -7.28
C PHE A 390 27.49 3.50 -8.06
N ASP A 391 26.48 2.79 -7.57
CA ASP A 391 25.73 1.78 -8.33
C ASP A 391 24.65 2.48 -9.18
N HIS A 392 24.05 1.78 -10.14
CA HIS A 392 22.97 2.30 -11.01
C HIS A 392 23.34 3.58 -11.77
N VAL A 393 24.48 3.52 -12.48
CA VAL A 393 25.03 4.62 -13.29
C VAL A 393 24.97 4.31 -14.78
N ASP A 394 23.97 3.56 -15.22
CA ASP A 394 23.77 3.21 -16.63
C ASP A 394 23.62 4.48 -17.48
N GLY A 395 24.54 4.68 -18.43
CA GLY A 395 24.64 5.92 -19.21
C GLY A 395 25.59 6.99 -18.62
N GLY A 396 26.19 6.72 -17.47
CA GLY A 396 27.12 7.62 -16.78
C GLY A 396 26.43 8.57 -15.80
N LEU A 397 27.23 9.40 -15.13
CA LEU A 397 26.76 10.50 -14.31
C LEU A 397 26.71 11.78 -15.15
N GLU A 398 25.65 12.57 -15.00
CA GLU A 398 25.46 13.83 -15.72
C GLU A 398 25.18 14.97 -14.73
N ALA A 399 25.97 16.06 -14.82
CA ALA A 399 25.72 17.29 -14.07
C ALA A 399 24.73 18.18 -14.82
N ARG A 400 23.44 18.12 -14.46
CA ARG A 400 22.41 18.99 -15.04
C ARG A 400 22.38 20.33 -14.32
N GLY A 401 22.63 21.42 -15.04
CA GLY A 401 22.55 22.79 -14.49
C GLY A 401 23.88 23.41 -14.05
N GLY A 402 25.02 22.85 -14.48
CA GLY A 402 26.35 23.42 -14.25
C GLY A 402 27.12 22.73 -13.12
N GLU A 403 27.72 23.50 -12.23
CA GLU A 403 28.53 22.98 -11.12
C GLU A 403 27.73 22.06 -10.19
N LEU A 404 28.37 20.95 -9.78
CA LEU A 404 27.82 20.03 -8.79
C LEU A 404 27.77 20.68 -7.41
N LYS A 405 26.59 20.65 -6.78
CA LYS A 405 26.32 21.22 -5.46
C LYS A 405 25.84 20.15 -4.49
N GLY A 406 25.80 20.49 -3.19
CA GLY A 406 25.29 19.61 -2.14
C GLY A 406 26.33 18.61 -1.62
N PHE A 407 27.61 18.77 -1.97
CA PHE A 407 28.71 17.98 -1.42
C PHE A 407 29.34 18.72 -0.25
N THR A 408 29.50 18.03 0.88
CA THR A 408 30.13 18.58 2.09
C THR A 408 31.14 17.59 2.63
N ILE A 409 32.22 18.10 3.22
CA ILE A 409 33.30 17.29 3.81
C ILE A 409 33.68 17.87 5.17
N CYS A 410 34.15 17.03 6.09
CA CYS A 410 34.68 17.46 7.38
C CYS A 410 36.00 16.76 7.71
N GLY A 411 36.79 17.38 8.58
CA GLY A 411 37.96 16.75 9.20
C GLY A 411 37.58 15.97 10.46
N GLU A 412 38.58 15.64 11.26
CA GLU A 412 38.38 14.96 12.56
C GLU A 412 37.54 15.79 13.55
N ASP A 413 37.53 17.12 13.37
CA ASP A 413 36.75 18.06 14.17
C ASP A 413 35.24 18.04 13.87
N ARG A 414 34.82 17.27 12.85
CA ARG A 414 33.43 17.16 12.37
C ARG A 414 32.80 18.50 11.97
N LYS A 415 33.61 19.49 11.61
CA LYS A 415 33.11 20.75 11.06
C LYS A 415 32.96 20.59 9.54
N PHE A 416 31.71 20.50 9.09
CA PHE A 416 31.39 20.35 7.68
C PHE A 416 31.57 21.67 6.93
N VAL A 417 32.21 21.60 5.77
CA VAL A 417 32.37 22.69 4.81
C VAL A 417 31.90 22.22 3.44
N ASN A 418 31.52 23.17 2.57
CA ASN A 418 31.20 22.88 1.18
C ASN A 418 32.43 22.32 0.44
N ALA A 419 32.21 21.31 -0.39
CA ALA A 419 33.22 20.69 -1.23
C ALA A 419 32.95 20.95 -2.71
N TYR A 420 34.02 21.14 -3.47
CA TYR A 420 33.96 21.12 -4.93
C TYR A 420 33.86 19.67 -5.40
N ALA A 421 32.97 19.40 -6.36
CA ALA A 421 32.77 18.09 -6.94
C ALA A 421 32.77 18.15 -8.47
N GLU A 422 33.30 17.09 -9.09
CA GLU A 422 33.32 16.85 -10.54
C GLU A 422 33.02 15.36 -10.81
N ILE A 423 32.55 15.04 -12.02
CA ILE A 423 32.24 13.67 -12.48
C ILE A 423 33.36 13.16 -13.38
#